data_AF-A0A1Q3M0Y5-F1
#
_entry.id   AF-A0A1Q3M0Y5-F1
#
_cell.length_a   1.000
_cell.length_b   1.000
_cell.length_c   1.000
_cell.angle_alpha   90.00
_cell.angle_beta   90.00
_cell.angle_gamma   90.00
#
_symmetry.space_group_name_H-M   'P 1'
#
loop_
_entity.id
_entity.type
_entity.pdbx_description
1 polymer ?
#
loop_
_entity_poly.entity_id
_entity_poly.type
_entity_poly.pdbx_seq_one_letter_code
_entity_poly.pdbx_strand_id
1 'polypeptide(L)' 'MLARSDHCIECGRPFRADGFAYYEGTPENGPAYWSDRGLLCSPHCSLVHHKKRLSEGSVQQQPAPEPFMPVGKR' A
#
# COMPACT_ATOMS: atom_id res chain seq x y z
N MET A 1 4.39 1.05 12.34
CA MET A 1 4.65 2.16 11.41
C MET A 1 4.96 1.45 10.14
N LEU A 2 4.15 1.59 9.09
CA LEU A 2 4.51 1.01 7.81
C LEU A 2 5.84 1.63 7.39
N ALA A 3 6.87 0.81 7.14
CA ALA A 3 8.09 1.32 6.56
C ALA A 3 7.70 2.08 5.28
N ARG A 4 8.11 3.36 5.18
CA ARG A 4 7.90 4.17 3.97
C ARG A 4 8.68 3.51 2.84
N SER A 5 8.06 2.55 2.18
CA SER A 5 8.61 2.02 0.95
C SER A 5 8.40 3.10 -0.11
N ASP A 6 9.49 3.66 -0.63
CA ASP A 6 9.44 4.70 -1.67
C ASP A 6 9.03 4.14 -3.04
N HIS A 7 8.61 2.88 -3.11
CA HIS A 7 8.21 2.17 -4.32
C HIS A 7 7.09 1.17 -4.05
N CYS A 8 6.39 0.78 -5.11
CA CYS A 8 5.41 -0.29 -5.05
C CYS A 8 6.10 -1.63 -4.77
N ILE A 9 5.62 -2.36 -3.77
CA ILE A 9 6.19 -3.67 -3.38
C ILE A 9 5.94 -4.78 -4.40
N GLU A 10 5.02 -4.58 -5.35
CA GLU A 10 4.68 -5.57 -6.36
C GLU A 10 5.42 -5.39 -7.69
N CYS A 11 5.63 -4.14 -8.10
CA CYS A 11 6.19 -3.83 -9.43
C CYS A 11 7.38 -2.88 -9.40
N GLY A 12 7.78 -2.38 -8.22
CA GLY A 12 8.90 -1.47 -8.06
C GLY A 12 8.64 -0.02 -8.52
N ARG A 13 7.41 0.31 -8.96
CA ARG A 13 7.09 1.67 -9.42
C ARG A 13 7.36 2.70 -8.30
N PRO A 14 8.16 3.77 -8.55
CA PRO A 14 8.43 4.78 -7.53
C PRO A 14 7.16 5.51 -7.10
N PHE A 15 7.08 5.85 -5.81
CA PHE A 15 6.06 6.77 -5.31
C PHE A 15 6.19 8.11 -6.03
N ARG A 16 5.08 8.79 -6.34
CA ARG A 16 5.06 10.03 -7.14
C ARG A 16 5.37 9.89 -8.63
N ALA A 17 5.59 8.68 -9.13
CA ALA A 17 5.68 8.43 -10.57
C ALA A 17 4.31 8.52 -11.26
N ASP A 18 4.33 8.75 -12.57
CA ASP A 18 3.14 8.68 -13.40
C ASP A 18 2.46 7.30 -13.28
N GLY A 19 1.12 7.28 -13.27
CA GLY A 19 0.33 6.05 -13.08
C GLY A 19 0.30 5.50 -11.64
N PHE A 20 0.83 6.22 -10.65
CA PHE A 20 0.64 5.90 -9.23
C PHE A 20 -0.72 6.47 -8.76
N ALA A 21 -1.58 5.63 -8.20
CA ALA A 21 -2.90 6.02 -7.73
C ALA A 21 -2.85 6.66 -6.33
N TYR A 22 -3.51 7.81 -6.18
CA TYR A 22 -3.60 8.55 -4.93
C TYR A 22 -5.03 8.60 -4.41
N TYR A 23 -5.18 8.74 -3.10
CA TYR A 23 -6.49 8.94 -2.47
C TYR A 23 -7.13 10.20 -3.05
N GLU A 24 -8.35 10.07 -3.57
CA GLU A 24 -9.08 11.12 -4.29
C GLU A 24 -8.32 11.72 -5.49
N GLY A 25 -7.34 10.98 -6.05
CA GLY A 25 -6.51 11.43 -7.17
C GLY A 25 -5.47 12.49 -6.81
N THR A 26 -5.32 12.84 -5.53
CA THR A 26 -4.46 13.94 -5.07
C THR A 26 -3.19 13.41 -4.39
N PRO A 27 -1.97 13.71 -4.89
CA PRO A 27 -0.73 13.21 -4.31
C PRO A 27 -0.47 13.58 -2.85
N GLU A 28 -1.05 14.71 -2.41
CA GLU A 28 -0.94 15.20 -1.04
C GLU A 28 -1.72 14.33 -0.05
N ASN A 29 -2.80 13.69 -0.50
CA ASN A 29 -3.58 12.75 0.29
C ASN A 29 -2.89 11.38 0.44
N GLY A 30 -1.80 11.15 -0.29
CA GLY A 30 -1.06 9.90 -0.26
C GLY A 30 -1.60 8.80 -1.19
N PRO A 31 -0.98 7.62 -1.20
CA PRO A 31 -1.37 6.47 -2.01
C PRO A 31 -2.80 6.01 -1.72
N ALA A 32 -3.54 5.67 -2.78
CA ALA A 32 -4.86 5.07 -2.65
C ALA A 32 -4.81 3.61 -2.13
N TYR A 33 -3.68 2.91 -2.31
CA TYR A 33 -3.53 1.50 -2.00
C TYR A 33 -2.24 1.22 -1.22
N TRP A 34 -2.36 0.45 -0.14
CA TRP A 34 -1.24 -0.03 0.68
C TRP A 34 -1.61 -1.35 1.39
N SER A 35 -0.63 -2.01 1.98
CA SER A 35 -0.80 -3.18 2.84
C SER A 35 0.11 -3.09 4.07
N ASP A 36 0.02 -4.04 5.00
CA ASP A 36 0.96 -4.18 6.13
C ASP A 36 2.44 -4.22 5.71
N ARG A 37 2.71 -4.57 4.44
CA ARG A 37 4.06 -4.74 3.88
C ARG A 37 4.57 -3.55 3.06
N GLY A 38 3.73 -2.57 2.73
CA GLY A 38 4.17 -1.38 1.98
C GLY A 38 3.14 -0.84 0.97
N LEU A 39 3.63 -0.02 0.04
CA LEU A 39 2.79 0.73 -0.91
C LEU A 39 2.42 -0.07 -2.17
N LEU A 40 1.26 0.23 -2.73
CA LEU A 40 0.75 -0.36 -3.96
C LEU A 40 0.34 0.74 -4.94
N CYS A 41 0.89 0.73 -6.16
CA CYS A 41 0.70 1.86 -7.07
C CYS A 41 -0.67 1.89 -7.75
N SER A 42 -1.46 0.81 -7.69
CA SER A 42 -2.67 0.66 -8.50
C SER A 42 -3.63 -0.41 -7.93
N PRO A 43 -4.91 -0.39 -8.32
CA PRO A 43 -5.85 -1.47 -7.99
C PRO A 43 -5.35 -2.83 -8.50
N HIS A 44 -4.71 -2.86 -9.66
CA HIS A 44 -4.12 -4.07 -10.23
C HIS A 44 -3.04 -4.67 -9.31
N CYS A 45 -2.08 -3.85 -8.86
CA CYS A 45 -1.05 -4.32 -7.93
C CYS A 45 -1.64 -4.75 -6.58
N SER A 46 -2.69 -4.07 -6.11
CA SER A 46 -3.41 -4.48 -4.90
C SER A 46 -4.03 -5.87 -5.01
N LEU A 47 -4.70 -6.17 -6.13
CA LEU A 47 -5.27 -7.49 -6.38
C LEU A 47 -4.20 -8.58 -6.56
N VAL A 48 -3.10 -8.28 -7.26
CA VAL A 48 -1.96 -9.19 -7.40
C VAL A 48 -1.37 -9.51 -6.02
N HIS A 49 -1.14 -8.49 -5.20
CA HIS A 49 -0.64 -8.66 -3.84
C HIS A 49 -1.58 -9.55 -3.02
N HIS A 50 -2.88 -9.25 -3.01
CA HIS A 50 -3.86 -10.01 -2.25
C HIS A 50 -3.91 -11.49 -2.67
N LYS A 51 -3.86 -11.79 -3.98
CA LYS A 51 -3.81 -13.16 -4.50
C LYS A 51 -2.55 -13.91 -4.06
N LYS A 52 -1.38 -13.26 -4.08
CA LYS A 52 -0.13 -13.85 -3.55
C LYS A 52 -0.28 -14.21 -2.08
N ARG A 53 -0.77 -13.27 -1.27
CA ARG A 53 -1.00 -13.49 0.17
C ARG A 53 -2.00 -14.61 0.44
N LEU A 54 -3.06 -14.74 -0.37
CA LEU A 54 -4.01 -15.85 -0.29
C LEU A 54 -3.31 -17.19 -0.54
N SER A 55 -2.51 -17.28 -1.60
CA SER A 55 -1.77 -18.51 -1.93
C SER A 55 -0.73 -18.88 -0.85
N GLU A 56 -0.13 -17.88 -0.21
CA GLU A 56 0.83 -18.07 0.89
C GLU A 56 0.16 -18.38 2.23
N GLY A 57 -1.17 -18.26 2.34
CA GLY A 57 -1.87 -18.33 3.62
C GLY A 57 -1.52 -17.18 4.58
N SER A 58 -1.05 -16.05 4.04
CA SER A 58 -0.50 -14.92 4.81
C SER A 58 -1.40 -13.68 4.82
N VAL A 59 -2.65 -13.79 4.33
CA VAL A 59 -3.65 -12.71 4.37
C VAL A 59 -3.95 -12.30 5.80
N GLN A 60 -3.91 -10.98 6.04
CA GLN A 60 -4.29 -10.41 7.33
C GLN A 60 -5.81 -10.41 7.50
N GLN A 61 -6.28 -10.76 8.70
CA GLN A 61 -7.70 -10.69 9.07
C GLN A 61 -8.13 -9.29 9.53
N GLN A 62 -7.14 -8.46 9.87
CA GLN A 62 -7.35 -7.07 10.26
C GLN A 62 -6.96 -6.15 9.09
N PRO A 63 -7.64 -5.00 8.95
CA PRO A 63 -7.24 -4.01 7.96
C PRO A 63 -5.79 -3.59 8.18
N ALA A 64 -5.08 -3.29 7.09
CA ALA A 64 -3.74 -2.72 7.20
C ALA A 64 -3.82 -1.41 8.00
N PRO A 65 -2.87 -1.16 8.93
CA PRO A 65 -2.84 0.09 9.66
C PRO A 65 -2.72 1.27 8.69
N GLU A 66 -3.25 2.43 9.09
CA GLU A 66 -3.15 3.62 8.25
C GLU A 66 -1.67 3.94 7.94
N PRO A 67 -1.34 4.28 6.69
CA PRO A 67 0.04 4.37 6.25
C PRO A 67 0.72 5.64 6.77
N PHE A 68 -0.06 6.64 7.22
CA PHE A 68 0.44 7.93 7.71
C PHE A 68 0.11 8.26 9.16
N MET A 69 -0.65 7.41 9.88
CA MET A 69 -0.87 7.66 11.30
C MET A 69 0.41 7.38 12.12
N PRO A 70 0.80 8.25 13.05
CA PRO A 70 1.85 7.94 14.00
C PRO A 70 1.42 6.76 14.87
N VAL A 71 2.27 5.75 15.01
CA VAL A 71 2.03 4.64 15.94
C VAL A 71 2.08 5.18 17.35
N GLY A 72 0.94 5.25 18.01
CA GLY A 72 0.83 5.57 19.43
C GLY A 72 0.32 6.96 19.70
N LYS A 73 -1.01 7.07 19.82
CA LYS A 73 -1.57 7.65 21.04
C LYS A 73 -2.57 6.65 21.61
N ARG A 74 -2.26 6.20 22.83
CA ARG A 74 -3.20 5.53 23.72
C ARG A 74 -4.35 6.47 24.03
#